data_AF-A0A5A9NTR4-F1
#
_entry.id   AF-A0A5A9NTR4-F1
#
_cell.length_a   1.000
_cell.length_b   1.000
_cell.length_c   1.000
_cell.angle_alpha   90.00
_cell.angle_beta   90.00
_cell.angle_gamma   90.00
#
_symmetry.space_group_name_H-M   'P 1'
#
loop_
_entity.id
_entity.type
_entity.pdbx_description
1 polymer ?
#
loop_
_entity_poly.entity_id
_entity_poly.type
_entity_poly.pdbx_seq_one_letter_code
_entity_poly.pdbx_strand_id
1 'polypeptide(L)'
;MAATRYRRFLKLCEEWPKDESKRGRDLGTFLRQKVASAFREGENTQISDPEKCDMMYESLARINSNMYKEKFQRAKDTSFTGVTVEECRMLLATGNMQQTDEEKKGLWKTVMDRFSSKPEDGPPSEKLEK
;
A
#
# COMPACT_ATOMS: atom_id res chain seq x y z
N MET A 1 -27.36 25.08 -4.90
CA MET A 1 -26.17 25.55 -5.66
C MET A 1 -25.17 24.40 -5.69
N ALA A 2 -24.92 23.81 -6.87
CA ALA A 2 -23.98 22.70 -7.00
C ALA A 2 -22.56 23.21 -6.72
N ALA A 3 -21.86 22.61 -5.76
CA ALA A 3 -20.44 22.88 -5.56
C ALA A 3 -19.66 22.46 -6.82
N THR A 4 -18.70 23.27 -7.22
CA THR A 4 -17.74 22.96 -8.28
C THR A 4 -16.97 21.67 -7.94
N ARG A 5 -16.51 20.93 -8.95
CA ARG A 5 -15.82 19.63 -8.76
C ARG A 5 -14.62 19.73 -7.84
N TYR A 6 -13.81 20.78 -7.97
CA TYR A 6 -12.64 20.98 -7.13
C TYR A 6 -13.03 21.07 -5.64
N ARG A 7 -14.06 21.85 -5.29
CA ARG A 7 -14.58 21.92 -3.90
C ARG A 7 -15.05 20.57 -3.37
N ARG A 8 -15.68 19.74 -4.21
CA ARG A 8 -16.08 18.39 -3.81
C ARG A 8 -14.86 17.55 -3.45
N PHE A 9 -13.80 17.58 -4.27
CA PHE A 9 -12.55 16.88 -3.98
C PHE A 9 -11.82 17.43 -2.75
N LEU A 10 -11.84 18.74 -2.52
CA LEU A 10 -11.28 19.34 -1.31
C LEU A 10 -12.01 18.84 -0.05
N LYS A 11 -13.35 18.90 -0.05
CA LYS A 11 -14.15 18.38 1.06
C LYS A 11 -13.90 16.90 1.31
N LEU A 12 -13.81 16.10 0.25
CA LEU A 12 -13.45 14.69 0.36
C LEU A 12 -12.06 14.50 0.99
N CYS A 13 -11.07 15.33 0.63
CA CYS A 13 -9.73 15.28 1.22
C CYS A 13 -9.69 15.70 2.70
N GLU A 14 -10.61 16.56 3.14
CA GLU A 14 -10.77 16.93 4.54
C GLU A 14 -11.35 15.77 5.35
N GLU A 15 -12.37 15.10 4.81
CA GLU A 15 -13.01 13.96 5.46
C GLU A 15 -12.13 12.70 5.45
N TRP A 16 -11.21 12.57 4.49
CA TRP A 16 -10.40 11.35 4.34
C TRP A 16 -9.33 11.23 5.45
N PRO A 17 -9.36 10.18 6.28
CA PRO A 17 -8.43 10.02 7.38
C PRO A 17 -6.99 9.80 6.90
N LYS A 18 -6.02 10.30 7.66
CA LYS A 18 -4.60 10.07 7.43
C LYS A 18 -4.09 8.99 8.38
N ASP A 19 -3.46 7.95 7.85
CA ASP A 19 -2.84 6.89 8.64
C ASP A 19 -1.33 7.12 8.79
N GLU A 20 -0.93 7.69 9.94
CA GLU A 20 0.48 7.96 10.24
C GLU A 20 1.35 6.69 10.32
N SER A 21 0.75 5.51 10.54
CA SER A 21 1.50 4.25 10.54
C SER A 21 1.99 3.86 9.13
N LYS A 22 1.39 4.42 8.07
CA LYS A 22 1.69 4.11 6.67
C LYS A 22 2.45 5.25 5.99
N ARG A 23 3.51 5.74 6.63
CA ARG A 23 4.36 6.82 6.07
C ARG A 23 4.80 6.50 4.64
N GLY A 24 4.57 7.43 3.72
CA GLY A 24 4.90 7.31 2.29
C GLY A 24 3.95 6.45 1.45
N ARG A 25 2.98 5.76 2.07
CA ARG A 25 2.01 4.87 1.38
C ARG A 25 0.56 5.13 1.80
N ASP A 26 0.34 6.11 2.66
CA ASP A 26 -0.99 6.51 3.12
C ASP A 26 -1.84 7.05 1.96
N LEU A 27 -3.04 6.48 1.82
CA LEU A 27 -3.93 6.82 0.72
C LEU A 27 -4.46 8.25 0.85
N GLY A 28 -4.75 8.74 2.06
CA GLY A 28 -5.22 10.11 2.25
C GLY A 28 -4.19 11.14 1.78
N THR A 29 -2.92 10.90 2.07
CA THR A 29 -1.78 11.71 1.61
C THR A 29 -1.65 11.66 0.09
N PHE A 30 -1.75 10.47 -0.50
CA PHE A 30 -1.72 10.29 -1.95
C PHE A 30 -2.87 11.03 -2.66
N LEU A 31 -4.10 10.94 -2.12
CA LEU A 31 -5.26 11.62 -2.68
C LEU A 31 -5.07 13.14 -2.69
N ARG A 32 -4.58 13.73 -1.59
CA ARG A 32 -4.30 15.18 -1.52
C ARG A 32 -3.27 15.61 -2.58
N GLN A 33 -2.20 14.84 -2.75
CA GLN A 33 -1.19 15.10 -3.79
C GLN A 33 -1.79 15.00 -5.20
N LYS A 34 -2.62 13.98 -5.46
CA LYS A 34 -3.28 13.81 -6.76
C LYS A 34 -4.29 14.90 -7.05
N VAL A 35 -5.08 15.34 -6.07
CA VAL A 35 -6.01 16.46 -6.23
C VAL A 35 -5.24 17.76 -6.52
N ALA A 36 -4.17 18.05 -5.78
CA ALA A 36 -3.33 19.22 -6.03
C ALA A 36 -2.70 19.21 -7.43
N SER A 37 -2.27 18.04 -7.91
CA SER A 37 -1.72 17.88 -9.26
C SER A 37 -2.78 17.98 -10.35
N ALA A 38 -3.95 17.38 -10.15
CA ALA A 38 -5.01 17.33 -11.16
C ALA A 38 -5.73 18.67 -11.29
N PHE A 39 -5.90 19.40 -10.19
CA PHE A 39 -6.55 20.72 -10.12
C PHE A 39 -5.51 21.82 -9.87
N ARG A 40 -4.44 21.86 -10.67
CA ARG A 40 -3.34 22.81 -10.50
C ARG A 40 -3.79 24.28 -10.56
N GLU A 41 -4.84 24.55 -11.32
CA GLU A 41 -5.45 25.89 -11.47
C GLU A 41 -6.72 26.04 -10.59
N GLY A 42 -6.91 25.12 -9.64
CA GLY A 42 -8.09 25.08 -8.78
C GLY A 42 -9.37 24.96 -9.60
N GLU A 43 -10.29 25.90 -9.40
CA GLU A 43 -11.59 25.94 -10.07
C GLU A 43 -11.52 26.19 -11.58
N ASN A 44 -10.45 26.83 -12.05
CA ASN A 44 -10.29 27.17 -13.46
C ASN A 44 -9.76 26.00 -14.30
N THR A 45 -9.33 24.92 -13.64
CA THR A 45 -8.78 23.74 -14.29
C THR A 45 -9.76 23.18 -15.32
N GLN A 46 -9.32 23.11 -16.57
CA GLN A 46 -10.10 22.49 -17.64
C GLN A 46 -10.00 20.97 -17.55
N ILE A 47 -11.13 20.32 -17.29
CA ILE A 47 -11.21 18.85 -17.19
C ILE A 47 -11.56 18.29 -18.58
N SER A 48 -10.66 17.49 -19.15
CA SER A 48 -10.87 16.89 -20.47
C SER A 48 -12.05 15.91 -20.51
N ASP A 49 -12.28 15.18 -19.42
CA ASP A 49 -13.38 14.21 -19.28
C ASP A 49 -14.12 14.44 -17.94
N PRO A 50 -15.18 15.27 -17.95
CA PRO A 50 -15.93 15.60 -16.75
C PRO A 50 -16.65 14.40 -16.12
N GLU A 51 -17.20 13.49 -16.94
CA GLU A 51 -17.97 12.33 -16.46
C GLU A 51 -17.06 11.35 -15.71
N LYS A 52 -15.89 11.06 -16.27
CA LYS A 52 -14.90 10.21 -15.58
C LYS A 52 -14.42 10.84 -14.28
N CYS A 53 -14.26 12.16 -14.24
CA CYS A 53 -13.91 12.88 -13.02
C CYS A 53 -15.00 12.71 -11.94
N ASP A 54 -16.27 12.82 -12.32
CA ASP A 54 -17.40 12.62 -11.42
C ASP A 54 -17.50 11.16 -10.94
N MET A 55 -17.31 10.18 -11.83
CA MET A 55 -17.26 8.75 -11.47
C MET A 55 -16.13 8.44 -10.48
N MET A 56 -14.96 9.06 -10.65
CA MET A 56 -13.84 8.93 -9.72
C MET A 56 -14.22 9.49 -8.35
N TYR A 57 -14.81 10.69 -8.32
CA TYR A 57 -15.29 11.29 -7.08
C TYR A 57 -16.28 10.38 -6.35
N GLU A 58 -17.31 9.90 -7.06
CA GLU A 58 -18.35 9.05 -6.48
C GLU A 58 -17.79 7.74 -5.92
N SER A 59 -16.83 7.15 -6.63
CA SER A 59 -16.18 5.93 -6.17
C SER A 59 -15.38 6.16 -4.89
N LEU A 60 -14.64 7.26 -4.81
CA LEU A 60 -13.92 7.62 -3.59
C LEU A 60 -14.87 7.98 -2.44
N ALA A 61 -15.93 8.74 -2.71
CA ALA A 61 -16.94 9.09 -1.71
C ALA A 61 -17.60 7.85 -1.09
N ARG A 62 -17.93 6.84 -1.91
CA ARG A 62 -18.49 5.55 -1.43
C ARG A 62 -17.52 4.78 -0.53
N ILE A 63 -16.22 4.86 -0.80
CA ILE A 63 -15.19 4.25 0.05
C ILE A 63 -15.12 5.02 1.38
N ASN A 64 -15.04 6.35 1.33
CA ASN A 64 -14.93 7.18 2.53
C ASN A 64 -16.15 7.03 3.46
N SER A 65 -17.34 6.93 2.88
CA SER A 65 -18.60 6.76 3.63
C SER A 65 -18.85 5.31 4.06
N ASN A 66 -17.91 4.38 3.85
CA ASN A 66 -18.07 2.96 4.15
C ASN A 66 -19.36 2.33 3.56
N MET A 67 -19.87 2.84 2.43
CA MET A 67 -21.20 2.51 1.92
C MET A 67 -21.45 1.00 1.81
N TYR A 68 -20.45 0.25 1.31
CA TYR A 68 -20.58 -1.19 1.14
C TYR A 68 -20.47 -1.99 2.45
N LYS A 69 -19.73 -1.48 3.45
CA LYS A 69 -19.69 -2.10 4.78
C LYS A 69 -21.07 -2.02 5.44
N GLU A 70 -21.73 -0.87 5.29
CA GLU A 70 -23.07 -0.63 5.85
C GLU A 70 -24.16 -1.38 5.08
N LYS A 71 -24.09 -1.36 3.74
CA LYS A 71 -25.05 -2.02 2.87
C LYS A 71 -25.02 -3.55 2.98
N PHE A 72 -23.85 -4.12 3.23
CA PHE A 72 -23.63 -5.57 3.29
C PHE A 72 -23.01 -5.96 4.63
N GLN A 73 -23.83 -5.89 5.68
CA GLN A 73 -23.40 -6.26 7.04
C GLN A 73 -22.92 -7.71 7.07
N ARG A 74 -21.75 -7.93 7.66
CA ARG A 74 -21.16 -9.26 7.81
C ARG A 74 -21.34 -9.77 9.23
N ALA A 75 -21.45 -11.09 9.38
CA ALA A 75 -21.50 -11.74 10.68
C ALA A 75 -20.19 -11.64 11.47
N LYS A 76 -19.05 -11.48 10.77
CA LYS A 76 -17.72 -11.39 11.37
C LYS A 76 -16.97 -10.16 10.85
N ASP A 77 -16.24 -9.49 11.74
CA ASP A 77 -15.34 -8.38 11.37
C ASP A 77 -13.89 -8.85 11.16
N THR A 78 -13.73 -10.00 10.50
CA THR A 78 -12.43 -10.55 10.11
C THR A 78 -12.28 -10.54 8.60
N SER A 79 -11.03 -10.46 8.13
CA SER A 79 -10.69 -10.63 6.71
C SER A 79 -10.88 -12.08 6.27
N PHE A 80 -10.70 -12.34 4.97
CA PHE A 80 -10.71 -13.69 4.42
C PHE A 80 -9.69 -14.62 5.10
N THR A 81 -8.55 -14.10 5.54
CA THR A 81 -7.52 -14.88 6.23
C THR A 81 -7.79 -15.05 7.73
N GLY A 82 -8.95 -14.60 8.22
CA GLY A 82 -9.32 -14.64 9.64
C GLY A 82 -8.71 -13.53 10.49
N VAL A 83 -7.95 -12.62 9.87
CA VAL A 83 -7.23 -11.53 10.56
C VAL A 83 -8.17 -10.35 10.80
N THR A 84 -8.11 -9.75 11.99
CA THR A 84 -8.88 -8.55 12.36
C THR A 84 -8.35 -7.28 11.67
N VAL A 85 -9.11 -6.19 11.76
CA VAL A 85 -8.70 -4.90 11.17
C VAL A 85 -7.45 -4.36 11.87
N GLU A 86 -7.37 -4.52 13.19
CA GLU A 86 -6.27 -4.06 14.03
C GLU A 86 -4.99 -4.83 13.70
N GLU A 87 -5.08 -6.15 13.56
CA GLU A 87 -3.94 -6.97 13.13
C GLU A 87 -3.51 -6.63 11.70
N CYS A 88 -4.45 -6.43 10.77
CA CYS A 88 -4.13 -5.96 9.42
C CYS A 88 -3.40 -4.60 9.47
N ARG A 89 -3.82 -3.70 10.36
CA ARG A 89 -3.18 -2.40 10.53
C ARG A 89 -1.76 -2.54 11.07
N MET A 90 -1.54 -3.37 12.07
CA MET A 90 -0.19 -3.65 12.61
C MET A 90 0.73 -4.25 11.55
N LEU A 91 0.26 -5.24 10.80
CA LEU A 91 1.03 -5.88 9.72
C LEU A 91 1.43 -4.89 8.61
N LEU A 92 0.56 -3.94 8.29
CA LEU A 92 0.79 -2.96 7.23
C LEU A 92 1.53 -1.70 7.70
N ALA A 93 1.73 -1.53 9.00
CA ALA A 93 2.50 -0.41 9.56
C ALA A 93 3.93 -0.45 9.02
N THR A 94 4.46 0.72 8.64
CA THR A 94 5.77 0.82 7.99
C THR A 94 6.90 0.26 8.88
N GLY A 95 6.80 0.41 10.21
CA GLY A 95 7.78 -0.16 11.15
C GLY A 95 7.85 -1.69 11.06
N ASN A 96 6.71 -2.37 11.09
CA ASN A 96 6.63 -3.83 11.02
C ASN A 96 7.08 -4.36 9.65
N MET A 97 6.74 -3.66 8.56
CA MET A 97 7.20 -4.04 7.22
C MET A 97 8.72 -3.88 7.06
N GLN A 98 9.32 -2.86 7.66
CA GLN A 98 10.78 -2.67 7.63
C GLN A 98 11.50 -3.76 8.44
N GLN A 99 11.00 -4.10 9.63
CA GLN A 99 11.56 -5.19 10.43
C GLN A 99 11.54 -6.52 9.67
N THR A 100 10.41 -6.88 9.05
CA THR A 100 10.33 -8.14 8.27
C THR A 100 11.22 -8.12 7.02
N ASP A 101 11.46 -6.96 6.39
CA ASP A 101 12.40 -6.83 5.27
C ASP A 101 13.86 -6.96 5.74
N GLU A 102 14.21 -6.38 6.88
CA GLU A 102 15.53 -6.52 7.50
C GLU A 102 15.81 -7.95 7.96
N GLU A 103 14.85 -8.60 8.61
CA GLU A 103 14.91 -10.01 9.01
C GLU A 103 15.10 -10.91 7.78
N LYS A 104 14.30 -10.69 6.72
CA LYS A 104 14.46 -11.42 5.45
C LYS A 104 15.86 -11.22 4.89
N LYS A 105 16.37 -9.99 4.83
CA LYS A 105 17.75 -9.73 4.37
C LYS A 105 18.79 -10.46 5.23
N GLY A 106 18.62 -10.51 6.55
CA GLY A 106 19.50 -11.23 7.47
C GLY A 106 19.49 -12.75 7.24
N LEU A 107 18.31 -13.32 7.03
CA LEU A 107 18.15 -14.74 6.72
C LEU A 107 18.72 -15.09 5.33
N TRP A 108 18.48 -14.26 4.32
CA TRP A 108 19.06 -14.44 2.98
C TRP A 108 20.59 -14.35 3.00
N LYS A 109 21.17 -13.44 3.79
CA LYS A 109 22.63 -13.39 4.00
C LYS A 109 23.15 -14.67 4.63
N THR A 110 22.49 -15.16 5.68
CA THR A 110 22.88 -16.41 6.36
C THR A 110 22.83 -17.62 5.43
N VAL A 111 21.80 -17.70 4.58
CA VAL A 111 21.69 -18.75 3.57
C VAL A 111 22.78 -18.59 2.50
N MET A 112 23.01 -17.38 2.00
CA MET A 112 24.04 -17.11 0.99
C MET A 112 25.45 -17.42 1.51
N ASP A 113 25.76 -17.06 2.76
CA ASP A 113 27.05 -17.36 3.40
C ASP A 113 27.27 -18.87 3.55
N ARG A 114 26.22 -19.61 3.92
CA ARG A 114 26.26 -21.07 4.04
C ARG A 114 26.42 -21.78 2.69
N PHE A 115 25.95 -21.18 1.60
CA PHE A 115 26.17 -21.68 0.24
C PHE A 115 27.50 -21.21 -0.37
N SER A 116 28.05 -20.09 0.11
CA SER A 116 29.30 -19.50 -0.38
C SER A 116 30.55 -20.05 0.31
N SER A 117 30.40 -20.72 1.46
CA SER A 117 31.46 -21.56 2.03
C SER A 117 31.71 -22.78 1.13
N LYS A 118 32.61 -22.61 0.17
CA LYS A 118 33.12 -23.65 -0.75
C LYS A 118 33.59 -24.89 0.03
N PRO A 119 33.36 -26.12 -0.47
CA PRO A 119 34.05 -27.29 0.03
C PRO A 119 35.52 -27.23 -0.42
N GLU A 120 36.44 -26.95 0.50
CA GLU A 120 37.84 -27.36 0.31
C GLU A 120 37.93 -28.84 0.67
N ASP A 121 37.89 -29.71 -0.34
CA ASP A 121 38.57 -31.01 -0.31
C ASP A 121 38.79 -31.44 -1.76
N GLY A 122 40.03 -31.29 -2.24
CA GLY A 122 40.47 -31.76 -3.54
C GLY A 122 40.62 -33.28 -3.57
N PRO A 123 40.31 -33.97 -4.68
CA PRO A 123 40.43 -35.42 -4.76
C PRO A 123 41.90 -35.88 -4.78
N PRO A 124 42.23 -37.04 -4.17
CA PRO A 124 43.58 -37.55 -4.13
C PRO A 124 44.00 -38.04 -5.53
N SER A 125 45.20 -37.66 -5.95
CA SER A 125 45.82 -38.11 -7.20
C SER A 125 46.07 -39.63 -7.16
N GLU A 126 45.28 -40.40 -7.91
CA GLU A 126 45.58 -41.80 -8.21
C GLU A 126 46.75 -41.91 -9.18
N LYS A 127 47.76 -42.67 -8.76
CA LYS A 127 48.96 -43.03 -9.51
C LYS A 127 48.58 -43.99 -10.64
N LEU A 128 48.97 -43.69 -11.88
CA LEU A 128 49.05 -44.68 -12.95
C LEU A 128 50.38 -45.45 -12.80
N GLU A 129 50.30 -46.71 -12.39
CA GLU A 129 51.41 -47.68 -12.50
C GLU A 129 51.58 -48.14 -13.96
N LYS A 130 52.80 -48.56 -14.27
CA LYS A 130 53.34 -48.95 -15.58
C LYS A 130 53.48 -50.46 -15.66
#